data_AF-A0A1D8TZN7-F1
#
_entry.id   AF-A0A1D8TZN7-F1
#
_cell.length_a   1.000
_cell.length_b   1.000
_cell.length_c   1.000
_cell.angle_alpha   90.00
_cell.angle_beta   90.00
_cell.angle_gamma   90.00
#
_symmetry.space_group_name_H-M   'P 1'
#
loop_
_entity.id
_entity.type
_entity.pdbx_description
1 polymer ?
#
loop_
_entity_poly.entity_id
_entity_poly.type
_entity_poly.pdbx_seq_one_letter_code
_entity_poly.pdbx_strand_id
1 'polypeptide(L)'
;MRVKNLVKNHCLAKSINDAGWYQFREWLEYFGQKFGRITVAVNPAYTSQNCSKCGEVVKKSLSTRTHVCQCGCRLDRDHNAAKNILTRALSTVGFEVTVSRVEPLQGTGYEKKGQNLLTKAPLY
;
A
#
# COMPACT_ATOMS: atom_id res chain seq x y z
N MET A 1 -5.35 -5.92 8.58
CA MET A 1 -6.71 -5.55 8.11
C MET A 1 -7.70 -6.65 8.50
N ARG A 2 -8.88 -6.32 9.03
CA ARG A 2 -9.91 -7.32 9.40
C ARG A 2 -10.95 -7.44 8.27
N VAL A 3 -10.71 -8.34 7.31
CA VAL A 3 -11.58 -8.52 6.12
C VAL A 3 -13.03 -8.85 6.52
N LYS A 4 -13.22 -9.64 7.58
CA LYS A 4 -14.53 -9.96 8.15
C LYS A 4 -15.40 -8.74 8.48
N ASN A 5 -14.79 -7.59 8.82
CA ASN A 5 -15.53 -6.36 9.11
C ASN A 5 -15.91 -5.59 7.83
N LEU A 6 -15.12 -5.71 6.76
CA LEU A 6 -15.37 -5.01 5.50
C LEU A 6 -16.55 -5.62 4.75
N VAL A 7 -16.70 -6.94 4.81
CA VAL A 7 -17.78 -7.69 4.14
C VAL A 7 -19.15 -7.56 4.81
N LYS A 8 -19.26 -6.84 5.94
CA LYS A 8 -20.55 -6.57 6.59
C LYS A 8 -21.45 -5.65 5.78
N ASN A 9 -20.87 -4.86 4.86
CA ASN A 9 -21.65 -4.08 3.91
C ASN A 9 -22.08 -5.00 2.74
N HIS A 10 -23.33 -5.46 2.75
CA HIS A 10 -23.85 -6.40 1.75
C HIS A 10 -23.75 -5.88 0.30
N CYS A 11 -23.82 -4.56 0.08
CA CYS A 11 -23.67 -3.98 -1.26
C CYS A 11 -22.23 -4.06 -1.79
N LEU A 12 -21.24 -4.13 -0.90
CA LEU A 12 -19.81 -4.18 -1.24
C LEU A 12 -19.17 -5.55 -1.00
N ALA A 13 -19.87 -6.45 -0.31
CA ALA A 13 -19.33 -7.73 0.14
C ALA A 13 -18.79 -8.59 -1.00
N LYS A 14 -19.49 -8.64 -2.13
CA LYS A 14 -19.04 -9.37 -3.33
C LYS A 14 -17.70 -8.81 -3.83
N SER A 15 -17.65 -7.52 -4.16
CA SER A 15 -16.43 -6.88 -4.68
C SER A 15 -15.24 -6.95 -3.70
N ILE A 16 -15.51 -6.93 -2.39
CA ILE A 16 -14.47 -7.07 -1.37
C ILE A 16 -13.91 -8.50 -1.32
N ASN A 17 -14.77 -9.52 -1.48
CA ASN A 17 -14.32 -10.92 -1.54
C ASN A 17 -13.55 -11.20 -2.83
N ASP A 18 -14.07 -10.72 -3.97
CA ASP A 18 -13.44 -10.90 -5.29
C ASP A 18 -12.03 -10.27 -5.34
N ALA A 19 -11.77 -9.23 -4.55
CA ALA A 19 -10.45 -8.58 -4.46
C ALA A 19 -9.37 -9.40 -3.72
N GLY A 20 -9.73 -10.48 -3.00
CA GLY A 20 -8.74 -11.39 -2.41
C GLY A 20 -7.80 -10.78 -1.37
N TRP A 21 -8.23 -9.78 -0.59
CA TRP A 21 -7.40 -9.01 0.35
C TRP A 21 -6.63 -9.81 1.41
N TYR A 22 -7.08 -11.02 1.73
CA TYR A 22 -6.37 -11.92 2.63
C TYR A 22 -5.14 -12.53 1.93
N GLN A 23 -5.36 -13.18 0.79
CA GLN A 23 -4.32 -13.79 -0.04
C GLN A 23 -3.29 -12.75 -0.49
N PHE A 24 -3.73 -11.56 -0.90
CA PHE A 24 -2.82 -10.47 -1.27
C PHE A 24 -1.82 -10.13 -0.16
N ARG A 25 -2.26 -10.12 1.11
CA ARG A 25 -1.40 -9.84 2.25
C ARG A 25 -0.43 -10.98 2.52
N GLU A 26 -0.92 -12.23 2.47
CA GLU A 26 -0.07 -13.41 2.64
C GLU A 26 1.06 -13.43 1.61
N TRP A 27 0.76 -13.14 0.33
CA TRP A 27 1.77 -13.06 -0.71
C TRP A 27 2.78 -11.92 -0.47
N LEU A 28 2.32 -10.74 -0.02
CA LEU A 28 3.23 -9.65 0.32
C LEU A 28 4.18 -10.04 1.45
N GLU A 29 3.68 -10.63 2.53
CA GLU A 29 4.49 -11.07 3.67
C GLU A 29 5.44 -12.20 3.27
N TYR A 30 4.98 -13.16 2.48
CA TYR A 30 5.78 -14.26 1.94
C TYR A 30 6.95 -13.74 1.09
N PHE A 31 6.69 -12.87 0.11
CA PHE A 31 7.74 -12.31 -0.73
C PHE A 31 8.65 -11.34 0.03
N GLY A 32 8.12 -10.64 1.03
CA GLY A 32 8.91 -9.87 1.98
C GLY A 32 9.99 -10.73 2.64
N GLN A 33 9.58 -11.84 3.25
CA GLN A 33 10.51 -12.79 3.88
C GLN A 33 11.46 -13.42 2.86
N LYS A 34 10.95 -13.89 1.72
CA LYS A 34 11.74 -14.55 0.68
C LYS A 34 12.87 -13.69 0.12
N PHE A 35 12.65 -12.37 -0.01
CA PHE A 35 13.62 -11.44 -0.57
C PHE A 35 14.30 -10.54 0.48
N GLY A 36 14.14 -10.83 1.77
CA GLY A 36 14.73 -10.02 2.84
C GLY A 36 14.23 -8.58 2.88
N ARG A 37 12.96 -8.34 2.51
CA ARG A 37 12.30 -7.02 2.54
C ARG A 37 11.36 -6.93 3.75
N ILE A 38 11.37 -5.77 4.39
CA ILE A 38 10.49 -5.49 5.53
C ILE A 38 9.09 -5.11 5.01
N THR A 39 8.06 -5.79 5.48
CA THR A 39 6.66 -5.47 5.21
C THR A 39 5.99 -4.97 6.48
N VAL A 40 5.48 -3.74 6.45
CA VAL A 40 4.86 -3.09 7.62
C VAL A 40 3.36 -2.91 7.36
N ALA A 41 2.53 -3.53 8.21
CA ALA A 41 1.09 -3.30 8.19
C ALA A 41 0.75 -2.03 8.98
N VAL A 42 0.04 -1.09 8.36
CA VAL A 42 -0.43 0.15 9.01
C VAL A 42 -1.95 0.13 9.22
N ASN A 43 -2.44 0.95 10.16
CA ASN A 43 -3.87 1.16 10.32
C ASN A 43 -4.44 1.84 9.05
N PRO A 44 -5.44 1.26 8.35
CA PRO A 44 -5.99 1.83 7.12
C PRO A 44 -7.01 2.95 7.37
N ALA A 45 -7.42 3.22 8.62
CA ALA A 45 -8.45 4.20 8.92
C ALA A 45 -8.04 5.61 8.45
N TYR A 46 -8.96 6.29 7.76
CA TYR A 46 -8.81 7.67 7.28
C TYR A 46 -7.66 7.95 6.30
N THR A 47 -6.94 6.93 5.78
CA THR A 47 -5.80 7.15 4.86
C THR A 47 -6.21 7.88 3.58
N SER A 48 -7.40 7.61 3.06
CA SER A 48 -7.93 8.30 1.88
C SER A 48 -8.59 9.64 2.19
N GLN A 49 -8.88 9.95 3.46
CA GLN A 49 -9.58 11.18 3.88
C GLN A 49 -8.62 12.25 4.40
N ASN A 50 -7.64 11.86 5.22
CA ASN A 50 -6.65 12.79 5.76
C ASN A 50 -5.80 13.36 4.63
N CYS A 51 -5.58 14.67 4.66
CA CYS A 51 -4.68 15.30 3.71
C CYS A 51 -3.24 14.92 4.02
N SER A 52 -2.52 14.36 3.05
CA SER A 52 -1.09 14.05 3.21
C SER A 52 -0.19 15.28 3.36
N LYS A 53 -0.70 16.48 3.08
CA LYS A 53 0.02 17.75 3.24
C LYS A 53 -0.20 18.41 4.59
N CYS A 54 -1.44 18.45 5.08
CA CYS A 54 -1.80 19.23 6.29
C CYS A 54 -2.52 18.43 7.39
N GLY A 55 -2.77 17.13 7.19
CA GLY A 55 -3.44 16.26 8.16
C GLY A 55 -4.97 16.38 8.22
N GLU A 56 -5.55 17.48 7.71
CA GLU A 56 -6.99 17.76 7.79
C GLU A 56 -7.87 16.67 7.14
N VAL A 57 -9.01 16.39 7.75
CA VAL A 57 -9.92 15.33 7.29
C VAL A 57 -10.84 15.87 6.19
N VAL A 58 -10.64 15.41 4.96
CA VAL A 58 -11.54 15.72 3.85
C VAL A 58 -12.53 14.57 3.66
N LYS A 59 -13.77 14.76 4.14
CA LYS A 59 -14.87 13.80 3.94
C LYS A 59 -15.18 13.67 2.45
N LYS A 60 -15.35 12.44 1.98
CA LYS A 60 -15.62 12.14 0.57
C LYS A 60 -16.35 10.80 0.41
N SER A 61 -17.12 10.67 -0.65
CA SER A 61 -17.75 9.41 -1.05
C SER A 61 -16.73 8.44 -1.66
N LEU A 62 -17.09 7.17 -1.78
CA LEU A 62 -16.27 6.17 -2.48
C LEU A 62 -16.08 6.49 -3.98
N SER A 63 -17.02 7.21 -4.59
CA SER A 63 -16.95 7.64 -6.00
C SER A 63 -16.00 8.81 -6.22
N THR A 64 -15.63 9.56 -5.18
CA THR A 64 -14.70 10.68 -5.29
C THR A 64 -13.28 10.16 -5.54
N ARG A 65 -12.72 10.44 -6.72
CA ARG A 65 -11.37 9.99 -7.13
C ARG A 65 -10.27 11.03 -6.97
N THR A 66 -10.61 12.32 -6.91
CA THR A 66 -9.64 13.40 -6.65
C THR A 66 -9.72 13.84 -5.19
N HIS A 67 -8.59 13.91 -4.50
CA HIS A 67 -8.48 14.60 -3.22
C HIS A 67 -8.23 16.09 -3.47
N VAL A 68 -9.13 16.93 -2.95
CA VAL A 68 -9.00 18.38 -2.91
C VAL A 68 -9.08 18.80 -1.46
N CYS A 69 -8.05 19.50 -0.97
CA CYS A 69 -8.00 20.03 0.39
C CYS A 69 -7.88 21.55 0.37
N GLN A 70 -8.42 22.21 1.41
CA GLN A 70 -8.35 23.66 1.58
C GLN A 70 -6.92 24.19 1.72
N CYS A 71 -5.95 23.34 2.11
CA CYS A 71 -4.53 23.70 2.14
C CYS A 71 -3.85 23.78 0.74
N GLY A 72 -4.65 23.68 -0.34
CA GLY A 72 -4.20 23.69 -1.73
C GLY A 72 -3.69 22.33 -2.24
N CYS A 73 -3.82 21.26 -1.46
CA CYS A 73 -3.40 19.92 -1.91
C CYS A 73 -4.43 19.33 -2.88
N ARG A 74 -4.03 19.07 -4.13
CA ARG A 74 -4.86 18.44 -5.16
C ARG A 74 -4.11 17.27 -5.80
N LEU A 75 -4.58 16.04 -5.58
CA LEU A 75 -4.00 14.83 -6.16
C LEU A 75 -5.02 13.71 -6.29
N ASP A 76 -4.66 12.63 -6.98
CA ASP A 76 -5.43 11.40 -6.95
C ASP A 76 -5.62 10.91 -5.50
N ARG A 77 -6.82 10.42 -5.18
CA ARG A 77 -7.18 9.97 -3.83
C ARG A 77 -6.32 8.81 -3.37
N ASP A 78 -6.02 7.87 -4.25
CA ASP A 78 -5.27 6.67 -3.91
C ASP A 78 -3.77 7.02 -3.79
N HIS A 79 -3.27 7.99 -4.58
CA HIS A 79 -1.95 8.59 -4.36
C HIS A 79 -1.85 9.29 -2.98
N ASN A 80 -2.89 10.02 -2.56
CA ASN A 80 -2.93 10.64 -1.23
C ASN A 80 -2.91 9.59 -0.12
N ALA A 81 -3.70 8.53 -0.29
CA ALA A 81 -3.71 7.41 0.64
C ALA A 81 -2.34 6.73 0.73
N ALA A 82 -1.64 6.54 -0.40
CA ALA A 82 -0.31 5.96 -0.43
C ALA A 82 0.71 6.80 0.35
N LYS A 83 0.68 8.13 0.22
CA LYS A 83 1.52 9.04 1.02
C LYS A 83 1.26 8.89 2.51
N ASN A 84 -0.01 8.88 2.92
CA ASN A 84 -0.37 8.68 4.33
C ASN A 84 0.05 7.30 4.87
N ILE A 85 -0.06 6.25 4.05
CA ILE A 85 0.39 4.90 4.40
C ILE A 85 1.92 4.89 4.60
N LEU A 86 2.67 5.51 3.69
CA LEU A 86 4.12 5.63 3.79
C LEU A 86 4.53 6.36 5.07
N THR A 87 3.95 7.54 5.34
CA THR A 87 4.24 8.29 6.56
C THR A 87 3.97 7.46 7.81
N ARG A 88 2.83 6.77 7.89
CA ARG A 88 2.51 5.90 9.03
C ARG A 88 3.47 4.72 9.16
N ALA A 89 3.87 4.12 8.05
CA ALA A 89 4.80 2.99 8.07
C ALA A 89 6.17 3.43 8.61
N LEU A 90 6.67 4.57 8.14
CA LEU A 90 7.92 5.17 8.58
C LEU A 90 7.90 5.53 10.07
N SER A 91 6.79 6.10 10.56
CA SER A 91 6.63 6.36 12.00
C SER A 91 6.64 5.08 12.84
N THR A 92 6.06 3.98 12.35
CA THR A 92 6.10 2.68 13.04
C THR A 92 7.52 2.12 13.17
N VAL A 93 8.39 2.38 12.18
CA VAL A 93 9.78 1.92 12.18
C VAL A 93 10.78 2.92 12.78
N GLY A 94 10.29 4.04 13.34
CA GLY A 94 11.13 5.04 14.00
C GLY A 94 11.88 6.00 13.06
N PHE A 95 11.49 6.08 11.79
CA PHE A 95 12.05 7.03 10.83
C PHE A 95 11.09 8.22 10.65
N GLU A 96 11.52 9.43 11.02
CA GLU A 96 10.84 10.67 10.61
C GLU A 96 11.38 11.10 9.25
N VAL A 97 10.52 11.12 8.22
CA VAL A 97 10.90 11.61 6.90
C VAL A 97 10.12 12.87 6.58
N THR A 98 10.82 14.00 6.52
CA THR A 98 10.37 15.16 5.75
C THR A 98 10.37 14.79 4.28
N VAL A 99 9.18 14.68 3.66
CA VAL A 99 9.04 14.35 2.23
C VAL A 99 9.52 15.52 1.38
N SER A 100 10.83 15.65 1.21
CA SER A 100 11.45 16.47 0.17
C SER A 100 11.62 15.60 -1.07
N ARG A 101 10.81 15.86 -2.09
CA ARG A 101 10.96 15.45 -3.51
C ARG A 101 11.49 14.02 -3.74
N VAL A 102 10.59 13.10 -4.10
CA VAL A 102 10.99 11.78 -4.63
C VAL A 102 11.68 12.01 -5.97
N GLU A 103 13.01 11.87 -6.02
CA GLU A 103 13.70 11.68 -7.30
C GLU A 103 13.33 10.29 -7.85
N PRO A 104 13.15 10.14 -9.17
CA PRO A 104 12.86 8.84 -9.76
C PRO A 104 14.00 7.89 -9.43
N LEU A 105 13.68 6.69 -8.94
CA LEU A 105 14.64 5.61 -8.82
C LEU A 105 15.15 5.29 -10.23
N GLN A 106 16.31 5.83 -10.60
CA GLN A 106 17.06 5.36 -11.76
C GLN A 106 17.44 3.91 -11.46
N GLY A 107 17.01 3.01 -12.36
CA GLY A 107 17.02 1.57 -12.15
C GLY A 107 18.36 1.05 -11.68
N THR A 108 18.37 0.44 -10.50
CA THR A 108 19.46 -0.48 -10.12
C THR A 108 19.26 -1.75 -10.94
N GLY A 109 20.12 -1.95 -11.92
CA GLY A 109 20.12 -3.11 -12.79
C GLY A 109 20.16 -4.43 -12.01
N TYR A 110 19.27 -5.35 -12.37
CA TYR A 110 19.45 -6.76 -12.07
C TYR A 110 20.46 -7.33 -13.05
N GLU A 111 21.72 -7.47 -12.62
CA GLU A 111 22.71 -8.28 -13.32
C GLU A 111 22.28 -9.75 -13.27
N LYS A 112 21.87 -10.29 -14.42
CA LYS A 112 21.71 -11.72 -14.62
C LYS A 112 23.10 -12.38 -14.66
N LYS A 113 23.63 -12.78 -13.50
CA LYS A 113 24.65 -13.84 -13.50
C LYS A 113 23.94 -15.16 -13.77
N GLY A 114 24.04 -15.61 -15.02
CA GLY A 114 23.64 -16.94 -15.42
C GLY A 114 24.44 -17.98 -14.63
N GLN A 115 23.74 -18.86 -13.93
CA GLN A 115 24.23 -20.18 -13.60
C GLN A 115 23.10 -21.18 -13.85
N ASN A 116 23.35 -22.06 -14.81
CA ASN A 116 22.56 -23.25 -15.07
C ASN A 116 22.56 -24.14 -13.82
N LEU A 117 21.39 -24.45 -13.28
CA LEU A 117 21.15 -25.71 -12.59
C LEU A 117 19.72 -26.18 -12.88
N LEU A 118 19.61 -26.94 -13.98
CA LEU A 118 18.56 -27.92 -14.15
C LEU A 118 18.75 -29.03 -13.12
N THR A 119 17.96 -29.04 -12.05
CA THR A 119 17.57 -30.28 -11.39
C THR A 119 16.14 -30.16 -10.85
N LYS A 120 15.26 -30.83 -11.60
CA LYS A 120 13.92 -31.33 -11.30
C LYS A 120 13.54 -31.34 -9.80
N ALA A 121 12.39 -30.77 -9.48
CA ALA A 121 11.58 -31.20 -8.34
C ALA A 121 10.15 -31.50 -8.85
N PRO A 122 9.50 -32.58 -8.38
CA PRO A 122 8.29 -33.11 -8.99
C PRO A 122 7.06 -32.27 -8.63
N LEU A 123 6.12 -32.22 -9.57
CA LEU A 123 4.76 -31.79 -9.30
C LEU A 123 4.06 -32.86 -8.46
N TYR A 124 3.58 -32.45 -7.29
CA TYR A 124 2.31 -32.88 -6.72
C TYR A 124 1.70 -31.69 -5.98
#